data_AF-A0AAW1ZGW3-F1
#
_entry.id   AF-A0AAW1ZGW3-F1
#
_cell.length_a   1.000
_cell.length_b   1.000
_cell.length_c   1.000
_cell.angle_alpha   90.00
_cell.angle_beta   90.00
_cell.angle_gamma   90.00
#
_symmetry.space_group_name_H-M   'P 1'
#
loop_
_entity.id
_entity.type
_entity.pdbx_description
1 polymer ?
#
loop_
_entity_poly.entity_id
_entity_poly.type
_entity_poly.pdbx_seq_one_letter_code
_entity_poly.pdbx_strand_id
1 'polypeptide(L)'
;MMDKIILTSAEPSLHSRVLNPQRPRMRGISAMVFLALCALLIIVYQAIQQELNIRNLKTRIVVSSEQVKLKEDGIMATKTKVEDINKKLSALTTQRDQLKKQKDDIKKSTAESEKELSTCNAEKGTIEKKSNEAKDALKKLKEDQEAEKKKAEEEIQGLKKSILERDVKICKFVDVAVEEAKKLCAVAL
;
A
#
# COMPACT_ATOMS: atom_id res chain seq x y z
N MET A 1 35.76 -110.98 -58.79
CA MET A 1 36.35 -112.34 -58.83
C MET A 1 35.61 -113.20 -57.80
N MET A 2 35.08 -114.32 -58.28
CA MET A 2 34.73 -115.55 -57.55
C MET A 2 33.61 -115.54 -56.48
N ASP A 3 32.42 -115.93 -56.93
CA ASP A 3 31.78 -117.23 -56.68
C ASP A 3 31.89 -117.99 -55.32
N LYS A 4 30.70 -118.44 -54.89
CA LYS A 4 30.33 -119.71 -54.21
C LYS A 4 30.70 -119.84 -52.72
N ILE A 5 29.84 -120.34 -51.83
CA ILE A 5 29.18 -121.67 -51.76
C ILE A 5 27.91 -121.55 -50.88
N ILE A 6 26.67 -121.72 -51.38
CA ILE A 6 25.73 -122.89 -51.32
C ILE A 6 25.63 -123.67 -49.98
N LEU A 7 24.42 -123.74 -49.40
CA LEU A 7 23.64 -124.93 -48.94
C LEU A 7 22.73 -124.57 -47.74
N THR A 8 21.44 -124.30 -47.97
CA THR A 8 20.29 -125.21 -47.72
C THR A 8 20.02 -125.54 -46.24
N SER A 9 18.86 -125.19 -45.71
CA SER A 9 17.85 -126.16 -45.26
C SER A 9 16.62 -125.48 -44.63
N ALA A 10 15.44 -125.91 -45.10
CA ALA A 10 14.14 -125.90 -44.42
C ALA A 10 13.41 -124.57 -44.17
N GLU A 11 12.57 -124.20 -45.14
CA GLU A 11 11.16 -123.85 -44.87
C GLU A 11 10.30 -125.08 -45.17
N PRO A 12 9.20 -125.30 -44.43
CA PRO A 12 7.92 -124.85 -44.96
C PRO A 12 7.05 -124.18 -43.89
N SER A 13 6.76 -122.91 -44.14
CA SER A 13 5.43 -122.41 -44.51
C SER A 13 4.19 -122.71 -43.65
N LEU A 14 3.30 -121.72 -43.78
CA LEU A 14 1.86 -121.73 -43.63
C LEU A 14 1.27 -121.35 -42.26
N HIS A 15 0.81 -120.09 -42.24
CA HIS A 15 -0.58 -119.69 -41.95
C HIS A 15 -1.12 -120.09 -40.56
N SER A 16 -1.65 -119.19 -39.74
CA SER A 16 -2.49 -118.06 -40.09
C SER A 16 -2.73 -117.26 -38.82
N ARG A 17 -2.75 -115.93 -38.97
CA ARG A 17 -3.52 -114.94 -38.19
C ARG A 17 -4.03 -115.41 -36.82
N VAL A 18 -3.37 -114.98 -35.76
CA VAL A 18 -3.99 -114.26 -34.62
C VAL A 18 -2.83 -113.59 -33.89
N LEU A 19 -2.72 -112.25 -33.92
CA LEU A 19 -2.16 -111.45 -32.82
C LEU A 19 -2.16 -109.94 -33.15
N ASN A 20 -3.01 -109.22 -32.41
CA ASN A 20 -2.90 -107.81 -31.99
C ASN A 20 -3.05 -106.64 -32.98
N PRO A 21 -4.05 -105.77 -32.72
CA PRO A 21 -3.95 -104.34 -32.99
C PRO A 21 -4.09 -103.53 -31.68
N GLN A 22 -3.07 -103.53 -30.81
CA GLN A 22 -3.13 -102.81 -29.52
C GLN A 22 -1.88 -101.97 -29.18
N ARG A 23 -0.84 -101.90 -30.03
CA ARG A 23 0.39 -101.11 -29.74
C ARG A 23 0.42 -99.65 -30.23
N PRO A 24 -0.19 -99.22 -31.36
CA PRO A 24 -0.16 -97.80 -31.75
C PRO A 24 -1.15 -96.93 -30.96
N ARG A 25 -2.24 -97.53 -30.45
CA ARG A 25 -3.24 -96.82 -29.64
C ARG A 25 -2.69 -96.37 -28.27
N MET A 26 -1.90 -97.21 -27.58
CA MET A 26 -1.32 -96.82 -26.28
C MET A 26 -0.24 -95.74 -26.40
N ARG A 27 0.57 -95.72 -27.47
CA ARG A 27 1.55 -94.64 -27.72
C ARG A 27 0.89 -93.31 -28.08
N GLY A 28 -0.18 -93.33 -28.87
CA GLY A 28 -0.97 -92.13 -29.17
C GLY A 28 -1.65 -91.54 -27.93
N ILE A 29 -2.19 -92.39 -27.05
CA ILE A 29 -2.78 -91.96 -25.78
C ILE A 29 -1.71 -91.32 -24.87
N SER A 30 -0.52 -91.93 -24.75
CA SER A 30 0.58 -91.35 -23.96
C SER A 30 1.04 -89.98 -24.47
N ALA A 31 1.12 -89.80 -25.80
CA ALA A 31 1.50 -88.52 -26.39
C ALA A 31 0.42 -87.44 -26.17
N MET A 32 -0.86 -87.80 -26.27
CA MET A 32 -1.97 -86.89 -26.00
C MET A 32 -2.02 -86.44 -24.53
N VAL A 33 -1.78 -87.37 -23.59
CA VAL A 33 -1.69 -87.03 -22.16
C VAL A 33 -0.53 -86.09 -21.88
N PHE A 34 0.63 -86.32 -22.50
CA PHE A 34 1.79 -85.44 -22.35
C PHE A 34 1.53 -84.03 -22.92
N LEU A 35 0.93 -83.94 -24.11
CA LEU A 35 0.53 -82.66 -24.71
C LEU A 35 -0.50 -81.91 -23.85
N ALA A 36 -1.46 -82.63 -23.26
CA ALA A 36 -2.44 -82.05 -22.34
C ALA A 36 -1.77 -81.49 -21.06
N LEU A 37 -0.80 -82.19 -20.50
CA LEU A 37 -0.03 -81.70 -19.34
C LEU A 37 0.80 -80.47 -19.70
N CYS A 38 1.46 -80.46 -20.87
CA CYS A 38 2.19 -79.29 -21.35
C CYS A 38 1.28 -78.07 -21.56
N ALA A 39 0.09 -78.27 -22.13
CA ALA A 39 -0.89 -77.19 -22.30
C ALA A 39 -1.36 -76.61 -20.94
N LEU A 40 -1.62 -77.47 -19.95
CA LEU A 40 -1.98 -77.02 -18.60
C LEU A 40 -0.85 -76.22 -17.92
N LEU A 41 0.40 -76.65 -18.07
CA LEU A 41 1.56 -75.91 -17.52
C LEU A 41 1.70 -74.52 -18.15
N ILE A 42 1.47 -74.39 -19.46
CA ILE A 42 1.49 -73.10 -20.15
C ILE A 42 0.37 -72.17 -19.62
N ILE A 43 -0.84 -72.70 -19.44
CA ILE A 43 -1.97 -71.93 -18.89
C ILE A 43 -1.69 -71.48 -17.45
N VAL A 44 -1.14 -72.36 -16.60
CA VAL A 44 -0.75 -72.02 -15.23
C VAL A 44 0.34 -70.96 -15.22
N TYR A 45 1.36 -71.08 -16.07
CA TYR A 45 2.43 -70.08 -16.18
C TYR A 45 1.90 -68.71 -16.64
N GLN A 46 1.00 -68.69 -17.63
CA GLN A 46 0.34 -67.46 -18.08
C GLN A 46 -0.52 -66.84 -16.98
N ALA A 47 -1.26 -67.65 -16.21
CA ALA A 47 -2.06 -67.17 -15.08
C ALA A 47 -1.18 -66.55 -13.98
N ILE A 48 -0.05 -67.18 -13.65
CA ILE A 48 0.92 -66.64 -12.67
C ILE A 48 1.50 -65.30 -13.16
N GLN A 49 1.88 -65.21 -14.44
CA GLN A 49 2.39 -63.97 -15.03
C GLN A 49 1.34 -62.83 -15.02
N GLN A 50 0.08 -63.14 -15.35
CA GLN A 50 -1.01 -62.17 -15.27
C GLN A 50 -1.25 -61.70 -13.85
N GLU A 51 -1.22 -62.61 -12.87
CA GLU A 51 -1.42 -62.27 -11.47
C GLU A 51 -0.30 -61.39 -10.92
N LEU A 52 0.96 -61.69 -11.28
CA LEU A 52 2.11 -60.86 -10.91
C LEU A 52 2.03 -59.45 -11.54
N ASN A 53 1.67 -59.36 -12.81
CA ASN A 53 1.48 -58.07 -13.49
C ASN A 53 0.34 -57.25 -12.86
N ILE A 54 -0.78 -57.89 -12.51
CA ILE A 54 -1.89 -57.23 -11.82
C ILE A 54 -1.45 -56.72 -10.45
N ARG A 55 -0.71 -57.51 -9.68
CA ARG A 55 -0.18 -57.09 -8.36
C ARG A 55 0.79 -55.92 -8.48
N ASN A 56 1.68 -55.93 -9.47
CA ASN A 56 2.64 -54.85 -9.73
C ASN A 56 1.90 -53.56 -10.15
N LEU A 57 0.94 -53.66 -11.07
CA LEU A 57 0.10 -52.52 -11.48
C LEU A 57 -0.71 -51.96 -10.31
N LYS A 58 -1.32 -52.82 -9.49
CA LYS A 58 -2.07 -52.39 -8.29
C LYS A 58 -1.17 -51.63 -7.31
N THR A 59 0.03 -52.14 -7.08
CA THR A 59 1.03 -51.47 -6.22
C THR A 59 1.43 -50.11 -6.79
N ARG A 60 1.68 -50.03 -8.10
CA ARG A 60 2.00 -48.77 -8.79
C ARG A 60 0.85 -47.76 -8.73
N ILE A 61 -0.40 -48.21 -8.86
CA ILE A 61 -1.59 -47.35 -8.75
C ILE A 61 -1.71 -46.76 -7.34
N VAL A 62 -1.49 -47.56 -6.29
CA VAL A 62 -1.55 -47.07 -4.90
C VAL A 62 -0.45 -46.04 -4.64
N VAL A 63 0.80 -46.34 -5.01
CA VAL A 63 1.93 -45.41 -4.84
C VAL A 63 1.72 -44.12 -5.64
N SER A 64 1.21 -44.23 -6.87
CA SER A 64 0.89 -43.06 -7.70
C SER A 64 -0.26 -42.24 -7.10
N SER A 65 -1.29 -42.90 -6.55
CA SER A 65 -2.41 -42.23 -5.90
C SER A 65 -1.98 -41.44 -4.66
N GLU A 66 -1.08 -41.99 -3.84
CA GLU A 66 -0.51 -41.28 -2.69
C GLU A 66 0.35 -40.08 -3.13
N GLN A 67 1.16 -40.25 -4.19
CA GLN A 67 1.96 -39.15 -4.73
C GLN A 67 1.07 -38.04 -5.32
N VAL A 68 -0.05 -38.39 -5.96
CA VAL A 68 -1.03 -37.42 -6.45
C VAL A 68 -1.67 -36.68 -5.29
N LYS A 69 -2.11 -37.38 -4.22
CA LYS A 69 -2.67 -36.73 -3.02
C LYS A 69 -1.70 -35.75 -2.37
N LEU A 70 -0.43 -36.13 -2.21
CA LEU A 70 0.59 -35.22 -1.67
C LEU A 70 0.79 -33.98 -2.55
N LYS A 71 0.76 -34.13 -3.87
CA LYS A 71 0.81 -32.99 -4.80
C LYS A 71 -0.44 -32.13 -4.74
N GLU A 72 -1.63 -32.74 -4.63
CA GLU A 72 -2.90 -32.04 -4.47
C GLU A 72 -2.93 -31.23 -3.17
N ASP A 73 -2.53 -31.83 -2.05
CA ASP A 73 -2.40 -31.15 -0.76
C ASP A 73 -1.40 -29.99 -0.83
N GLY A 74 -0.25 -30.21 -1.50
CA GLY A 74 0.74 -29.17 -1.77
C GLY A 74 0.19 -28.02 -2.62
N ILE A 75 -0.61 -28.32 -3.66
CA ILE A 75 -1.29 -27.33 -4.49
C ILE A 75 -2.34 -26.57 -3.67
N MET A 76 -3.12 -27.27 -2.83
CA MET A 76 -4.14 -26.65 -1.98
C MET A 76 -3.52 -25.71 -0.94
N ALA A 77 -2.42 -26.13 -0.31
CA ALA A 77 -1.63 -25.31 0.61
C ALA A 77 -1.03 -24.08 -0.08
N THR A 78 -0.60 -24.22 -1.34
CA THR A 78 -0.08 -23.09 -2.11
C THR A 78 -1.22 -22.14 -2.53
N LYS A 79 -2.36 -22.67 -2.94
CA LYS A 79 -3.56 -21.90 -3.31
C LYS A 79 -4.07 -21.06 -2.14
N THR A 80 -4.15 -21.65 -0.94
CA THR A 80 -4.55 -20.92 0.28
C THR A 80 -3.57 -19.81 0.63
N LYS A 81 -2.25 -20.04 0.51
CA LYS A 81 -1.23 -18.98 0.68
C LYS A 81 -1.38 -17.86 -0.35
N VAL A 82 -1.62 -18.18 -1.62
CA VAL A 82 -1.85 -17.18 -2.68
C VAL A 82 -3.11 -16.35 -2.39
N GLU A 83 -4.19 -17.00 -1.93
CA GLU A 83 -5.42 -16.30 -1.57
C GLU A 83 -5.21 -15.36 -0.38
N ASP A 84 -4.47 -15.78 0.65
CA ASP A 84 -4.12 -14.93 1.80
C ASP A 84 -3.24 -13.75 1.41
N ILE A 85 -2.23 -13.97 0.56
CA ILE A 85 -1.41 -12.90 -0.02
C ILE A 85 -2.28 -11.95 -0.83
N ASN A 86 -3.22 -12.44 -1.64
CA ASN A 86 -4.09 -11.60 -2.45
C ASN A 86 -5.03 -10.74 -1.59
N LYS A 87 -5.58 -11.30 -0.50
CA LYS A 87 -6.36 -10.55 0.50
C LYS A 87 -5.51 -9.44 1.13
N LYS A 88 -4.29 -9.76 1.58
CA LYS A 88 -3.36 -8.77 2.13
C LYS A 88 -2.98 -7.69 1.11
N LEU A 89 -2.76 -8.07 -0.15
CA LEU A 89 -2.42 -7.14 -1.23
C LEU A 89 -3.58 -6.17 -1.52
N SER A 90 -4.83 -6.67 -1.54
CA SER A 90 -6.01 -5.80 -1.69
C SER A 90 -6.15 -4.82 -0.53
N ALA A 91 -5.97 -5.28 0.71
CA ALA A 91 -6.03 -4.43 1.89
C ALA A 91 -4.92 -3.37 1.90
N LEU A 92 -3.69 -3.75 1.56
CA LEU A 92 -2.56 -2.83 1.41
C LEU A 92 -2.78 -1.81 0.30
N THR A 93 -3.40 -2.21 -0.82
CA THR A 93 -3.73 -1.30 -1.91
C THR A 93 -4.75 -0.25 -1.45
N THR A 94 -5.80 -0.67 -0.73
CA THR A 94 -6.77 0.26 -0.13
C THR A 94 -6.13 1.20 0.87
N GLN A 95 -5.26 0.70 1.77
CA GLN A 95 -4.54 1.53 2.72
C GLN A 95 -3.63 2.54 2.01
N ARG A 96 -2.91 2.11 0.96
CA ARG A 96 -2.06 2.99 0.15
C ARG A 96 -2.87 4.11 -0.51
N ASP A 97 -4.05 3.82 -1.03
CA ASP A 97 -4.92 4.83 -1.65
C ASP A 97 -5.50 5.80 -0.62
N GLN A 98 -5.85 5.31 0.58
CA GLN A 98 -6.26 6.18 1.70
C GLN A 98 -5.13 7.09 2.17
N LEU A 99 -3.92 6.54 2.37
CA LEU A 99 -2.72 7.31 2.72
C LEU A 99 -2.38 8.35 1.65
N LYS A 100 -2.57 8.02 0.37
CA LYS A 100 -2.35 8.96 -0.72
C LYS A 100 -3.35 10.13 -0.67
N LYS A 101 -4.63 9.85 -0.45
CA LYS A 101 -5.64 10.91 -0.26
C LYS A 101 -5.33 11.78 0.95
N GLN A 102 -5.03 11.17 2.11
CA GLN A 102 -4.64 11.92 3.32
C GLN A 102 -3.40 12.80 3.07
N LYS A 103 -2.41 12.30 2.33
CA LYS A 103 -1.22 13.08 1.98
C LYS A 103 -1.55 14.29 1.11
N ASP A 104 -2.44 14.12 0.13
CA ASP A 104 -2.86 15.22 -0.75
C ASP A 104 -3.70 16.26 0.02
N ASP A 105 -4.58 15.81 0.93
CA ASP A 105 -5.37 16.69 1.80
C ASP A 105 -4.48 17.48 2.77
N ILE A 106 -3.51 16.82 3.42
CA ILE A 106 -2.54 17.49 4.31
C ILE A 106 -1.72 18.51 3.53
N LYS A 107 -1.25 18.19 2.32
CA LYS A 107 -0.52 19.13 1.48
C LYS A 107 -1.35 20.36 1.13
N LYS A 108 -2.61 20.17 0.76
CA LYS A 108 -3.53 21.26 0.44
C LYS A 108 -3.78 22.16 1.66
N SER A 109 -4.10 21.56 2.81
CA SER A 109 -4.32 22.30 4.05
C SER A 109 -3.06 23.03 4.53
N THR A 110 -1.87 22.44 4.35
CA THR A 110 -0.58 23.08 4.67
C THR A 110 -0.35 24.29 3.77
N ALA A 111 -0.59 24.17 2.46
CA ALA A 111 -0.44 25.27 1.52
C ALA A 111 -1.43 26.41 1.79
N GLU A 112 -2.67 26.09 2.16
CA GLU A 112 -3.68 27.08 2.60
C GLU A 112 -3.23 27.80 3.87
N SER A 113 -2.76 27.05 4.88
CA SER A 113 -2.26 27.61 6.14
C SER A 113 -1.03 28.51 5.93
N GLU A 114 -0.10 28.11 5.06
CA GLU A 114 1.09 28.90 4.73
C GLU A 114 0.70 30.22 4.05
N LYS A 115 -0.30 30.18 3.15
CA LYS A 115 -0.85 31.38 2.51
C LYS A 115 -1.48 32.31 3.54
N GLU A 116 -2.32 31.81 4.42
CA GLU A 116 -2.94 32.59 5.51
C GLU A 116 -1.89 33.23 6.43
N LEU A 117 -0.85 32.47 6.78
CA LEU A 117 0.23 32.94 7.64
C LEU A 117 1.07 34.03 6.96
N SER A 118 1.29 33.92 5.64
CA SER A 118 1.94 34.98 4.85
C SER A 118 1.11 36.27 4.82
N THR A 119 -0.22 36.16 4.66
CA THR A 119 -1.14 37.29 4.69
C THR A 119 -1.17 37.94 6.06
N CYS A 120 -1.27 37.14 7.14
CA CYS A 120 -1.26 37.63 8.51
C CYS A 120 0.02 38.41 8.83
N ASN A 121 1.18 37.92 8.40
CA ASN A 121 2.45 38.63 8.59
C ASN A 121 2.53 39.94 7.81
N ALA A 122 2.02 39.98 6.58
CA ALA A 122 1.95 41.20 5.78
C ALA A 122 1.01 42.25 6.40
N GLU A 123 -0.15 41.81 6.90
CA GLU A 123 -1.09 42.65 7.64
C GLU A 123 -0.48 43.20 8.92
N LYS A 124 0.20 42.34 9.70
CA LYS A 124 0.92 42.75 10.92
C LYS A 124 1.95 43.85 10.62
N GLY A 125 2.78 43.68 9.59
CA GLY A 125 3.75 44.71 9.18
C GLY A 125 3.09 46.04 8.79
N THR A 126 1.93 45.96 8.12
CA THR A 126 1.14 47.15 7.74
C THR A 126 0.55 47.85 8.97
N ILE A 127 0.04 47.09 9.93
CA ILE A 127 -0.52 47.61 11.19
C ILE A 127 0.58 48.25 12.04
N GLU A 128 1.73 47.60 12.17
CA GLU A 128 2.88 48.15 12.91
C GLU A 128 3.37 49.46 12.29
N LYS A 129 3.46 49.52 10.96
CA LYS A 129 3.82 50.75 10.25
C LYS A 129 2.81 51.88 10.53
N LYS A 130 1.51 51.61 10.38
CA LYS A 130 0.45 52.57 10.69
C LYS A 130 0.46 53.01 12.16
N SER A 131 0.76 52.09 13.09
CA SER A 131 0.86 52.41 14.51
C SER A 131 2.03 53.36 14.80
N ASN A 132 3.18 53.12 14.18
CA ASN A 132 4.35 53.99 14.32
C ASN A 132 4.10 55.37 13.68
N GLU A 133 3.53 55.42 12.48
CA GLU A 133 3.14 56.68 11.83
C GLU A 133 2.14 57.47 12.69
N ALA A 134 1.14 56.80 13.29
CA ALA A 134 0.18 57.43 14.19
C ALA A 134 0.86 57.96 15.47
N LYS A 135 1.81 57.22 16.04
CA LYS A 135 2.59 57.67 17.21
C LYS A 135 3.44 58.89 16.89
N ASP A 136 4.11 58.90 15.73
CA ASP A 136 4.93 60.03 15.29
C ASP A 136 4.07 61.27 15.00
N ALA A 137 2.92 61.09 14.36
CA ALA A 137 1.95 62.17 14.14
C ALA A 137 1.40 62.72 15.46
N LEU A 138 1.08 61.84 16.42
CA LEU A 138 0.62 62.26 17.75
C LEU A 138 1.70 63.04 18.50
N LYS A 139 2.97 62.63 18.37
CA LYS A 139 4.10 63.32 19.00
C LYS A 139 4.27 64.73 18.41
N LYS A 140 4.30 64.86 17.08
CA LYS A 140 4.36 66.16 16.40
C LYS A 140 3.20 67.07 16.81
N LEU A 141 1.97 66.54 16.82
CA LEU A 141 0.79 67.33 17.19
C LEU A 141 0.89 67.89 18.62
N LYS A 142 1.46 67.11 19.56
CA LYS A 142 1.71 67.58 20.93
C LYS A 142 2.78 68.67 20.98
N GLU A 143 3.87 68.50 20.25
CA GLU A 143 4.95 69.49 20.14
C GLU A 143 4.43 70.80 19.54
N ASP A 144 3.66 70.73 18.45
CA ASP A 144 3.03 71.87 17.78
C ASP A 144 2.03 72.57 18.72
N GLN A 145 1.18 71.81 19.42
CA GLN A 145 0.22 72.37 20.38
C GLN A 145 0.93 73.08 21.54
N GLU A 146 2.05 72.55 22.05
CA GLU A 146 2.81 73.20 23.12
C GLU A 146 3.50 74.48 22.62
N ALA A 147 4.04 74.47 21.40
CA ALA A 147 4.63 75.64 20.77
C ALA A 147 3.60 76.75 20.51
N GLU A 148 2.42 76.41 19.99
CA GLU A 148 1.33 77.37 19.80
C GLU A 148 0.82 77.94 21.12
N LYS A 149 0.69 77.11 22.16
CA LYS A 149 0.32 77.59 23.50
C LYS A 149 1.32 78.59 24.05
N LYS A 150 2.62 78.31 23.97
CA LYS A 150 3.67 79.24 24.41
C LYS A 150 3.60 80.56 23.64
N LYS A 151 3.44 80.49 22.32
CA LYS A 151 3.31 81.68 21.47
C LYS A 151 2.07 82.50 21.83
N ALA A 152 0.93 81.86 22.03
CA ALA A 152 -0.29 82.53 22.45
C ALA A 152 -0.15 83.17 23.84
N GLU A 153 0.50 82.49 24.80
CA GLU A 153 0.78 83.05 26.13
C GLU A 153 1.69 84.29 26.05
N GLU A 154 2.74 84.25 25.22
CA GLU A 154 3.63 85.39 24.98
C GLU A 154 2.88 86.58 24.37
N GLU A 155 2.05 86.34 23.34
CA GLU A 155 1.22 87.37 22.71
C GLU A 155 0.21 87.98 23.69
N ILE A 156 -0.46 87.15 24.50
CA ILE A 156 -1.39 87.61 25.55
C ILE A 156 -0.66 88.49 26.58
N GLN A 157 0.53 88.10 27.03
CA GLN A 157 1.31 88.90 27.97
C GLN A 157 1.77 90.22 27.35
N GLY A 158 2.19 90.21 26.08
CA GLY A 158 2.55 91.42 25.34
C GLY A 158 1.37 92.38 25.19
N LEU A 159 0.20 91.88 24.79
CA LEU A 159 -1.03 92.66 24.69
C LEU A 159 -1.44 93.24 26.05
N LYS A 160 -1.35 92.45 27.13
CA LYS A 160 -1.67 92.91 28.48
C LYS A 160 -0.80 94.10 28.90
N LYS A 161 0.51 94.05 28.62
CA LYS A 161 1.43 95.18 28.88
C LYS A 161 1.08 96.41 28.04
N SER A 162 0.80 96.22 26.75
CA SER A 162 0.43 97.31 25.83
C SER A 162 -0.88 98.01 26.23
N ILE A 163 -1.88 97.24 26.66
CA ILE A 163 -3.15 97.77 27.20
C ILE A 163 -2.87 98.58 28.47
N LEU A 164 -2.10 98.04 29.40
CA LEU A 164 -1.79 98.72 30.66
C LEU A 164 -1.04 100.03 30.43
N GLU A 165 -0.05 100.06 29.54
CA GLU A 165 0.64 101.30 29.15
C GLU A 165 -0.29 102.31 28.49
N ARG A 166 -1.23 101.84 27.65
CA ARG A 166 -2.23 102.70 27.01
C ARG A 166 -3.17 103.31 28.04
N ASP A 167 -3.67 102.51 28.97
CA ASP A 167 -4.59 102.94 30.03
C ASP A 167 -3.92 103.98 30.94
N VAL A 168 -2.67 103.75 31.34
CA VAL A 168 -1.85 104.74 32.08
C VAL A 168 -1.71 106.05 31.30
N LYS A 169 -1.44 105.99 29.99
CA LYS A 169 -1.33 107.20 29.15
C LYS A 169 -2.66 107.94 29.06
N ILE A 170 -3.77 107.24 28.86
CA ILE A 170 -5.11 107.84 28.78
C ILE A 170 -5.45 108.53 30.11
N CYS A 171 -5.22 107.85 31.24
CA CYS A 171 -5.54 108.38 32.58
C CYS A 171 -4.79 109.67 32.94
N LYS A 172 -3.64 109.97 32.31
CA LYS A 172 -2.95 111.27 32.47
C LYS A 172 -3.73 112.45 31.91
N PHE A 173 -4.63 112.22 30.97
CA PHE A 173 -5.44 113.25 30.31
C PHE A 173 -6.88 113.30 30.85
N VAL A 174 -7.21 112.47 31.83
CA VAL A 174 -8.55 112.38 32.43
C VAL A 174 -8.66 113.33 33.62
N ASP A 175 -9.75 114.11 33.67
CA ASP A 175 -10.05 114.98 34.81
C ASP A 175 -10.51 114.15 36.02
N VAL A 176 -9.61 114.01 37.00
CA VAL A 176 -9.82 113.26 38.24
C VAL A 176 -10.84 113.89 39.20
N ALA A 177 -11.38 115.08 38.89
CA ALA A 177 -12.50 115.67 39.62
C ALA A 177 -13.85 114.97 39.33
N VAL A 178 -13.93 114.20 38.23
CA VAL A 178 -15.12 113.40 37.88
C VAL A 178 -15.03 112.03 38.54
N GLU A 179 -15.99 111.72 39.43
CA GLU A 179 -16.02 110.50 40.26
C GLU A 179 -15.91 109.19 39.44
N GLU A 180 -16.56 109.13 38.28
CA GLU A 180 -16.54 107.97 37.38
C GLU A 180 -15.17 107.78 36.72
N ALA A 181 -14.53 108.87 36.34
CA ALA A 181 -13.22 108.87 35.70
C ALA A 181 -12.11 108.51 36.72
N LYS A 182 -12.26 108.99 37.96
CA LYS A 182 -11.44 108.59 39.10
C LYS A 182 -11.54 107.10 39.41
N LYS A 183 -12.73 106.49 39.32
CA LYS A 183 -12.94 105.04 39.53
C LYS A 183 -12.31 104.20 38.41
N LEU A 184 -12.45 104.61 37.15
CA LEU A 184 -11.86 103.91 35.99
C LEU A 184 -10.33 103.91 36.01
N CYS A 185 -9.72 105.02 36.41
CA CYS A 185 -8.26 105.16 36.47
C CYS A 185 -7.62 104.67 37.77
N ALA A 186 -8.40 104.25 38.77
CA ALA A 186 -7.90 103.80 40.07
C ALA A 186 -7.03 102.52 40.00
N VAL A 187 -7.14 101.74 38.93
CA VAL A 187 -6.33 100.51 38.71
C VAL A 187 -5.03 100.82 37.94
N ALA A 188 -4.95 101.99 37.30
CA ALA A 188 -3.82 102.40 36.45
C ALA A 188 -2.90 103.45 37.13
N LEU A 189 -3.29 104.00 38.28
CA LEU A 189 -2.55 105.00 39.08
C LEU A 189 -1.77 104.36 40.24
#